data_AF-A0A101E1N9-F1
#
_entry.id   AF-A0A101E1N9-F1
#
_cell.length_a   1.000
_cell.length_b   1.000
_cell.length_c   1.000
_cell.angle_alpha   90.00
_cell.angle_beta   90.00
_cell.angle_gamma   90.00
#
_symmetry.space_group_name_H-M   'P 1'
#
loop_
_entity.id
_entity.type
_entity.pdbx_description
1 polymer ?
#
loop_
_entity_poly.entity_id
_entity_poly.type
_entity_poly.pdbx_seq_one_letter_code
_entity_poly.pdbx_strand_id
1 'polypeptide(L)'
;MSGGETIIDASWLLGLSALGIYIHAVFLSITLGFPLVIIGLLLKYSKSGDEDYFKTAKIMTAVLAINFALGAVTGTLVEFGLVQAWPGTILAIASFAFAPLALELLAFANEIATLVLFIVTLGRIRTSYSIAILAVYWIFAALSGVLIMSVNSWLVAPWGTGPIAKAIYPFMPEFGGLAADAQKLVILKILAIASGMPIQAIIQNPEVAGKVGVILTDPYVAIFNPFAAISALHALFAAFSVGVSIALLAFSLRYYTGGEKRNLKAAKVASLVILVLFLIQPTILGHFMGEGVVEMNPTKFAMMENAKETFYNPMIALVAYGDPSRPIVGFDEFERQCNSLGDAELGDLAGQLGITMDA
;
A
#
# COMPACT_ATOMS: atom_id res chain seq x y z
N MET A 1 15.41 -37.92 23.19
CA MET A 1 16.04 -36.59 23.10
C MET A 1 14.99 -35.66 22.51
N SER A 2 14.28 -34.93 23.37
CA SER A 2 13.27 -33.95 22.96
C SER A 2 14.01 -32.71 22.46
N GLY A 3 14.14 -32.57 21.14
CA GLY A 3 14.53 -31.31 20.52
C GLY A 3 13.40 -30.32 20.74
N GLY A 4 13.43 -29.59 21.85
CA GLY A 4 12.63 -28.39 22.00
C GLY A 4 13.15 -27.39 20.99
N GLU A 5 12.42 -27.22 19.88
CA GLU A 5 12.65 -26.10 18.98
C GLU A 5 12.45 -24.83 19.80
N THR A 6 13.56 -24.16 20.10
CA THR A 6 13.55 -22.78 20.58
C THR A 6 12.98 -21.95 19.45
N ILE A 7 11.66 -21.80 19.39
CA ILE A 7 11.02 -20.79 18.56
C ILE A 7 11.57 -19.47 19.09
N ILE A 8 12.51 -18.88 18.37
CA ILE A 8 13.00 -17.54 18.68
C ILE A 8 11.76 -16.66 18.69
N ASP A 9 11.47 -16.02 19.82
CA ASP A 9 10.40 -15.04 19.94
C ASP A 9 10.73 -13.86 19.01
N ALA A 10 10.31 -13.97 17.76
CA ALA A 10 10.54 -13.00 16.70
C ALA A 10 9.55 -11.83 16.77
N SER A 11 8.65 -11.80 17.76
CA SER A 11 7.62 -10.77 17.90
C SER A 11 8.20 -9.35 17.92
N TRP A 12 9.37 -9.16 18.56
CA TRP A 12 10.07 -7.88 18.61
C TRP A 12 10.67 -7.47 17.26
N LEU A 13 11.15 -8.43 16.46
CA LEU A 13 11.64 -8.18 15.09
C LEU A 13 10.49 -7.73 14.18
N LEU A 14 9.33 -8.37 14.30
CA LEU A 14 8.12 -7.98 13.56
C LEU A 14 7.64 -6.58 13.96
N GLY A 15 7.67 -6.27 15.26
CA GLY A 15 7.36 -4.93 15.78
C GLY A 15 8.30 -3.84 15.27
N LEU A 16 9.62 -4.12 15.24
CA LEU A 16 10.62 -3.19 14.70
C LEU A 16 10.46 -3.00 13.18
N SER A 17 10.20 -4.08 12.44
CA SER A 17 9.93 -4.03 11.00
C SER A 17 8.70 -3.15 10.70
N ALA A 18 7.60 -3.35 11.43
CA ALA A 18 6.40 -2.53 11.29
C ALA A 18 6.66 -1.05 11.61
N LEU A 19 7.38 -0.77 12.71
CA LEU A 19 7.77 0.59 13.07
C LEU A 19 8.61 1.26 11.96
N GLY A 20 9.58 0.53 11.40
CA GLY A 20 10.41 0.99 10.28
C GLY A 20 9.56 1.39 9.07
N ILE A 21 8.57 0.57 8.71
CA ILE A 21 7.64 0.85 7.59
C ILE A 21 6.86 2.14 7.84
N TYR A 22 6.29 2.33 9.04
CA TYR A 22 5.53 3.55 9.36
C TYR A 22 6.40 4.80 9.39
N ILE A 23 7.63 4.70 9.93
CA ILE A 23 8.59 5.82 9.92
C ILE A 23 8.94 6.18 8.48
N HIS A 24 9.25 5.19 7.64
CA HIS A 24 9.55 5.41 6.23
C HIS A 24 8.37 6.05 5.48
N ALA A 25 7.14 5.62 5.75
CA ALA A 25 5.93 6.15 5.12
C ALA A 25 5.73 7.66 5.36
N VAL A 26 6.19 8.20 6.50
CA VAL A 26 6.17 9.66 6.76
C VAL A 26 7.08 10.40 5.79
N PHE A 27 8.33 9.95 5.63
CA PHE A 27 9.28 10.55 4.69
C PHE A 27 8.77 10.44 3.26
N LEU A 28 8.24 9.28 2.88
CA LEU A 28 7.64 9.03 1.56
C LEU A 28 6.49 9.99 1.25
N SER A 29 5.61 10.26 2.23
CA SER A 29 4.49 11.19 2.04
C SER A 29 4.97 12.62 1.74
N ILE A 30 6.03 13.07 2.42
CA ILE A 30 6.65 14.38 2.18
C ILE A 30 7.31 14.42 0.79
N THR A 31 8.06 13.37 0.45
CA THR A 31 8.75 13.20 -0.84
C THR A 31 7.79 13.30 -2.02
N LEU A 32 6.60 12.71 -1.91
CA LEU A 32 5.59 12.74 -2.95
C LEU A 32 4.74 14.02 -2.99
N GLY A 33 4.46 14.63 -1.83
CA GLY A 33 3.59 15.81 -1.74
C GLY A 33 4.27 17.15 -2.00
N PHE A 34 5.52 17.34 -1.54
CA PHE A 34 6.25 18.61 -1.70
C PHE A 34 6.48 19.04 -3.16
N PRO A 35 6.82 18.13 -4.10
CA PRO A 35 6.97 18.47 -5.51
C PRO A 35 5.74 19.17 -6.09
N LEU A 36 4.53 18.76 -5.70
CA LEU A 36 3.29 19.39 -6.18
C LEU A 36 3.19 20.86 -5.75
N VAL A 37 3.60 21.18 -4.52
CA VAL A 37 3.65 22.56 -4.03
C VAL A 37 4.76 23.35 -4.73
N ILE A 38 5.94 22.76 -4.90
CA ILE A 38 7.08 23.39 -5.58
C ILE A 38 6.72 23.71 -7.03
N ILE A 39 6.07 22.78 -7.75
CA ILE A 39 5.54 23.01 -9.11
C ILE A 39 4.55 24.18 -9.09
N GLY A 40 3.60 24.19 -8.15
CA GLY A 40 2.64 25.30 -8.00
C GLY A 40 3.32 26.66 -7.77
N LEU A 41 4.38 26.70 -6.96
CA LEU A 41 5.18 27.91 -6.71
C LEU A 41 5.92 28.36 -7.97
N LEU A 42 6.57 27.44 -8.68
CA LEU A 42 7.30 27.73 -9.92
C LEU A 42 6.36 28.17 -11.05
N LEU A 43 5.15 27.61 -11.14
CA LEU A 43 4.12 28.06 -12.08
C LEU A 43 3.66 29.49 -11.78
N LYS A 44 3.46 29.84 -10.50
CA LYS A 44 3.13 31.21 -10.10
C LYS A 44 4.29 32.17 -10.38
N TYR A 45 5.53 31.77 -10.09
CA TYR A 45 6.72 32.54 -10.44
C TYR A 45 6.81 32.79 -11.95
N SER A 46 6.66 31.76 -12.78
CA SER A 46 6.74 31.87 -14.24
C SER A 46 5.70 32.81 -14.85
N LYS A 47 4.55 32.99 -14.18
CA LYS A 47 3.48 33.91 -14.64
C LYS A 47 3.60 35.32 -14.08
N SER A 48 4.08 35.47 -12.84
CA SER A 48 4.05 36.75 -12.12
C SER A 48 5.40 37.47 -12.06
N GLY A 49 6.52 36.74 -12.22
CA GLY A 49 7.87 37.27 -11.98
C GLY A 49 8.19 37.54 -10.50
N ASP A 50 7.30 37.16 -9.57
CA ASP A 50 7.47 37.47 -8.14
C ASP A 50 8.48 36.52 -7.48
N GLU A 51 9.65 37.08 -7.15
CA GLU A 51 10.79 36.38 -6.56
C GLU A 51 10.50 35.69 -5.22
N ASP A 52 9.43 36.08 -4.50
CA ASP A 52 9.05 35.39 -3.27
C ASP A 52 8.68 33.93 -3.53
N TYR A 53 7.99 33.65 -4.65
CA TYR A 53 7.63 32.28 -5.04
C TYR A 53 8.87 31.46 -5.35
N PHE A 54 9.84 32.04 -6.06
CA PHE A 54 11.07 31.36 -6.44
C PHE A 54 11.97 31.08 -5.23
N LYS A 55 12.15 32.06 -4.34
CA LYS A 55 12.88 31.87 -3.06
C LYS A 55 12.24 30.77 -2.22
N THR A 56 10.91 30.74 -2.15
CA THR A 56 10.19 29.70 -1.41
C THR A 56 10.39 28.32 -2.05
N ALA A 57 10.29 28.23 -3.38
CA ALA A 57 10.54 26.99 -4.11
C ALA A 57 11.96 26.46 -3.83
N LYS A 58 12.99 27.32 -3.85
CA LYS A 58 14.37 26.94 -3.49
C LYS A 58 14.49 26.39 -2.06
N ILE A 59 13.85 27.03 -1.09
CA ILE A 59 13.87 26.56 0.31
C ILE A 59 13.20 25.19 0.40
N MET A 60 12.02 25.03 -0.20
CA MET A 60 11.31 23.75 -0.22
C MET A 60 12.12 22.65 -0.90
N THR A 61 12.81 22.94 -2.01
CA THR A 61 13.68 21.99 -2.69
C THR A 61 14.81 21.50 -1.78
N ALA A 62 15.40 22.38 -0.97
CA ALA A 62 16.43 21.98 -0.01
C ALA A 62 15.86 21.06 1.09
N VAL A 63 14.66 21.37 1.60
CA VAL A 63 13.97 20.51 2.57
C VAL A 63 13.60 19.16 1.96
N LEU A 64 13.10 19.15 0.71
CA LEU A 64 12.81 17.94 -0.04
C LEU A 64 14.06 17.07 -0.20
N ALA A 65 15.22 17.65 -0.53
CA ALA A 65 16.47 16.91 -0.69
C ALA A 65 16.91 16.21 0.62
N ILE A 66 16.80 16.91 1.76
CA ILE A 66 17.11 16.32 3.08
C ILE A 66 16.12 15.22 3.43
N ASN A 67 14.82 15.48 3.24
CA ASN A 67 13.77 14.49 3.49
C ASN A 67 13.95 13.25 2.61
N PHE A 68 14.27 13.44 1.33
CA PHE A 68 14.50 12.37 0.37
C PHE A 68 15.69 11.49 0.80
N ALA A 69 16.80 12.08 1.26
CA ALA A 69 17.93 11.32 1.76
C ALA A 69 17.57 10.47 2.99
N LEU A 70 16.80 11.02 3.94
CA LEU A 70 16.29 10.26 5.09
C LEU A 70 15.29 9.17 4.67
N GLY A 71 14.45 9.47 3.68
CA GLY A 71 13.55 8.52 3.05
C GLY A 71 14.31 7.34 2.44
N ALA A 72 15.36 7.61 1.65
CA ALA A 72 16.20 6.59 1.05
C ALA A 72 16.84 5.67 2.12
N VAL A 73 17.44 6.25 3.17
CA VAL A 73 18.05 5.47 4.26
C VAL A 73 17.01 4.59 4.97
N THR A 74 15.85 5.16 5.33
CA THR A 74 14.79 4.40 5.99
C THR A 74 14.16 3.34 5.08
N GLY A 75 14.08 3.61 3.77
CA GLY A 75 13.58 2.65 2.77
C GLY A 75 14.51 1.45 2.63
N THR A 76 15.82 1.68 2.54
CA THR A 76 16.81 0.60 2.55
C THR A 76 16.72 -0.25 3.83
N LEU A 77 16.50 0.36 4.99
CA LEU A 77 16.27 -0.37 6.24
C LEU A 77 14.99 -1.22 6.20
N VAL A 78 13.91 -0.71 5.58
CA VAL A 78 12.67 -1.47 5.39
C VAL A 78 12.87 -2.65 4.45
N GLU A 79 13.60 -2.47 3.34
CA GLU A 79 13.89 -3.53 2.37
C GLU A 79 14.68 -4.69 3.01
N PHE A 80 15.79 -4.37 3.69
CA PHE A 80 16.55 -5.40 4.41
C PHE A 80 15.76 -6.00 5.58
N GLY A 81 14.96 -5.17 6.27
CA GLY A 81 14.07 -5.63 7.34
C GLY A 81 13.01 -6.62 6.83
N LEU A 82 12.50 -6.44 5.62
CA LEU A 82 11.56 -7.37 5.00
C LEU A 82 12.21 -8.73 4.73
N VAL A 83 13.43 -8.75 4.18
CA VAL A 83 14.16 -9.99 3.91
C VAL A 83 14.57 -10.72 5.20
N GLN A 84 14.96 -9.98 6.23
CA GLN A 84 15.45 -10.57 7.49
C GLN A 84 14.33 -10.99 8.44
N ALA A 85 13.26 -10.19 8.57
CA ALA A 85 12.16 -10.46 9.49
C ALA A 85 11.05 -11.30 8.86
N TRP A 86 10.96 -11.34 7.52
CA TRP A 86 9.90 -12.07 6.78
C TRP A 86 10.45 -13.03 5.71
N PRO A 87 11.53 -13.80 5.97
CA PRO A 87 12.21 -14.58 4.93
C PRO A 87 11.31 -15.61 4.26
N GLY A 88 10.46 -16.29 5.03
CA GLY A 88 9.56 -17.29 4.49
C GLY A 88 8.40 -16.70 3.68
N THR A 89 7.87 -15.52 4.08
CA THR A 89 6.89 -14.79 3.27
C THR A 89 7.48 -14.39 1.93
N ILE A 90 8.71 -13.86 1.94
CA ILE A 90 9.42 -13.47 0.72
C ILE A 90 9.63 -14.67 -0.20
N LEU A 91 10.01 -15.83 0.34
CA LEU A 91 10.16 -17.05 -0.47
C LEU A 91 8.83 -17.49 -1.12
N ALA A 92 7.72 -17.41 -0.39
CA ALA A 92 6.39 -17.79 -0.89
C ALA A 92 5.91 -16.86 -2.02
N ILE A 93 6.24 -15.56 -1.95
CA ILE A 93 5.79 -14.54 -2.90
C ILE A 93 6.84 -14.19 -3.96
N ALA A 94 8.02 -14.81 -3.92
CA ALA A 94 9.18 -14.42 -4.72
C ALA A 94 8.90 -14.36 -6.23
N SER A 95 8.08 -15.27 -6.76
CA SER A 95 7.84 -15.34 -8.21
C SER A 95 7.19 -14.10 -8.78
N PHE A 96 6.29 -13.46 -8.04
CA PHE A 96 5.60 -12.27 -8.52
C PHE A 96 6.11 -10.99 -7.88
N ALA A 97 6.57 -11.02 -6.62
CA ALA A 97 7.01 -9.80 -5.94
C ALA A 97 8.37 -9.32 -6.45
N PHE A 98 9.20 -10.22 -6.99
CA PHE A 98 10.52 -9.84 -7.51
C PHE A 98 10.45 -8.82 -8.66
N ALA A 99 9.54 -9.01 -9.61
CA ALA A 99 9.40 -8.11 -10.76
C ALA A 99 9.05 -6.66 -10.38
N PRO A 100 7.97 -6.37 -9.60
CA PRO A 100 7.65 -5.02 -9.19
C PRO A 100 8.72 -4.42 -8.28
N LEU A 101 9.35 -5.20 -7.39
CA LEU A 101 10.46 -4.71 -6.57
C LEU A 101 11.70 -4.33 -7.41
N ALA A 102 12.05 -5.13 -8.41
CA ALA A 102 13.16 -4.81 -9.31
C ALA A 102 12.88 -3.56 -10.17
N LEU A 103 11.64 -3.42 -10.66
CA LEU A 103 11.21 -2.23 -11.40
C LEU A 103 11.16 -0.99 -10.49
N GLU A 104 10.82 -1.17 -9.21
CA GLU A 104 10.78 -0.11 -8.21
C GLU A 104 12.19 0.44 -7.96
N LEU A 105 13.20 -0.43 -7.86
CA LEU A 105 14.60 0.00 -7.78
C LEU A 105 15.06 0.81 -9.01
N LEU A 106 14.62 0.44 -10.21
CA LEU A 106 14.89 1.21 -11.43
C LEU A 106 14.18 2.57 -11.42
N ALA A 107 12.93 2.63 -10.97
CA ALA A 107 12.19 3.86 -10.81
C ALA A 107 12.86 4.78 -9.77
N PHE A 108 13.29 4.22 -8.63
CA PHE A 108 14.02 4.93 -7.58
C PHE A 108 15.37 5.48 -8.06
N ALA A 109 16.13 4.72 -8.86
CA ALA A 109 17.38 5.23 -9.44
C ALA A 109 17.14 6.45 -10.35
N ASN A 110 16.07 6.43 -11.15
CA ASN A 110 15.67 7.55 -11.99
C ASN A 110 15.14 8.73 -11.16
N GLU A 111 14.44 8.45 -10.06
CA GLU A 111 14.03 9.45 -9.07
C GLU A 111 15.26 10.22 -8.52
N ILE A 112 16.30 9.52 -8.07
CA ILE A 112 17.54 10.15 -7.59
C ILE A 112 18.16 11.02 -8.68
N ALA A 113 18.35 10.46 -9.88
CA ALA A 113 19.02 11.15 -10.98
C ALA A 113 18.28 12.45 -11.37
N THR A 114 16.95 12.39 -11.45
CA THR A 114 16.11 13.53 -11.84
C THR A 114 15.99 14.56 -10.72
N LEU A 115 15.96 14.15 -9.44
CA LEU A 115 15.98 15.08 -8.32
C LEU A 115 17.29 15.87 -8.25
N VAL A 116 18.43 15.17 -8.38
CA VAL A 116 19.75 15.80 -8.41
C VAL A 116 19.85 16.77 -9.59
N LEU A 117 19.39 16.36 -10.77
CA LEU A 117 19.33 17.22 -11.94
C LEU A 117 18.47 18.46 -11.69
N PHE A 118 17.29 18.31 -11.07
CA PHE A 118 16.44 19.45 -10.70
C PHE A 118 17.14 20.40 -9.74
N ILE A 119 17.76 19.89 -8.67
CA ILE A 119 18.48 20.70 -7.67
C ILE A 119 19.61 21.50 -8.33
N VAL A 120 20.41 20.86 -9.19
CA VAL A 120 21.53 21.50 -9.88
C VAL A 120 21.04 22.48 -10.95
N THR A 121 19.91 22.25 -11.60
CA THR A 121 19.43 23.16 -12.65
C THR A 121 18.54 24.29 -12.15
N LEU A 122 18.03 24.21 -10.92
CA LEU A 122 17.11 25.18 -10.34
C LEU A 122 17.70 26.61 -10.30
N GLY A 123 17.17 27.49 -11.13
CA GLY A 123 17.64 28.88 -11.28
C GLY A 123 18.80 29.08 -12.25
N ARG A 124 19.26 28.02 -12.94
CA ARG A 124 20.28 28.08 -14.00
C ARG A 124 19.68 27.93 -15.40
N ILE A 125 18.48 27.35 -15.50
CA ILE A 125 17.74 27.15 -16.75
C ILE A 125 16.36 27.83 -16.68
N ARG A 126 15.65 27.88 -17.82
CA ARG A 126 14.28 28.42 -17.86
C ARG A 126 13.37 27.65 -16.91
N THR A 127 12.50 28.38 -16.21
CA THR A 127 11.59 27.82 -15.18
C THR A 127 10.71 26.68 -15.71
N SER A 128 10.27 26.73 -16.97
CA SER A 128 9.49 25.67 -17.59
C SER A 128 10.24 24.33 -17.65
N TYR A 129 11.55 24.36 -17.94
CA TYR A 129 12.38 23.15 -17.95
C TYR A 129 12.62 22.63 -16.53
N SER A 130 12.83 23.52 -15.55
CA SER A 130 12.91 23.09 -14.14
C SER A 130 11.62 22.42 -13.66
N ILE A 131 10.45 22.94 -14.05
CA ILE A 131 9.16 22.30 -13.78
C ILE A 131 9.06 20.94 -14.45
N ALA A 132 9.48 20.82 -15.71
CA ALA A 132 9.45 19.54 -16.44
C ALA A 132 10.33 18.48 -15.78
N ILE A 133 11.56 18.82 -15.37
CA ILE A 133 12.46 17.88 -14.67
C ILE A 133 11.84 17.43 -13.34
N LEU A 134 11.27 18.37 -12.57
CA LEU A 134 10.60 18.03 -11.31
C LEU A 134 9.33 17.19 -11.52
N ALA A 135 8.61 17.38 -12.62
CA ALA A 135 7.47 16.55 -12.97
C ALA A 135 7.90 15.12 -13.34
N VAL A 136 9.00 14.96 -14.09
CA VAL A 136 9.57 13.64 -14.39
C VAL A 136 10.01 12.93 -13.11
N TYR A 137 10.69 13.64 -12.20
CA TYR A 137 10.99 13.14 -10.86
C TYR A 137 9.73 12.62 -10.14
N TRP A 138 8.68 13.43 -10.10
CA TRP A 138 7.44 13.09 -9.41
C TRP A 138 6.73 11.89 -10.04
N ILE A 139 6.79 11.74 -11.37
CA ILE A 139 6.26 10.57 -12.08
C ILE A 139 7.01 9.30 -11.70
N PHE A 140 8.34 9.33 -11.63
CA PHE A 140 9.13 8.17 -11.19
C PHE A 140 8.85 7.82 -9.73
N ALA A 141 8.78 8.82 -8.85
CA ALA A 141 8.42 8.60 -7.45
C ALA A 141 7.01 7.97 -7.29
N ALA A 142 6.03 8.45 -8.07
CA ALA A 142 4.70 7.85 -8.11
C ALA A 142 4.71 6.42 -8.68
N LEU A 143 5.53 6.16 -9.71
CA LEU A 143 5.70 4.81 -10.27
C LEU A 143 6.28 3.84 -9.24
N SER A 144 7.29 4.24 -8.47
CA SER A 144 7.81 3.44 -7.35
C SER A 144 6.69 3.09 -6.37
N GLY A 145 5.86 4.07 -6.02
CA GLY A 145 4.69 3.87 -5.17
C GLY A 145 3.65 2.90 -5.78
N VAL A 146 3.37 2.97 -7.08
CA VAL A 146 2.47 1.99 -7.75
C VAL A 146 3.04 0.58 -7.67
N LEU A 147 4.34 0.41 -7.92
CA LEU A 147 4.99 -0.89 -7.95
C LEU A 147 5.00 -1.55 -6.57
N ILE A 148 5.40 -0.84 -5.51
CA ILE A 148 5.33 -1.40 -4.16
C ILE A 148 3.89 -1.66 -3.72
N MET A 149 2.94 -0.81 -4.13
CA MET A 149 1.52 -1.01 -3.83
C MET A 149 0.94 -2.21 -4.58
N SER A 150 1.46 -2.61 -5.73
CA SER A 150 1.03 -3.85 -6.40
C SER A 150 1.32 -5.08 -5.54
N VAL A 151 2.49 -5.12 -4.89
CA VAL A 151 2.86 -6.20 -3.95
C VAL A 151 1.92 -6.19 -2.75
N ASN A 152 1.73 -5.03 -2.10
CA ASN A 152 0.82 -4.91 -0.96
C ASN A 152 -0.63 -5.26 -1.32
N SER A 153 -1.09 -4.84 -2.49
CA SER A 153 -2.47 -5.10 -2.93
C SER A 153 -2.71 -6.57 -3.19
N TRP A 154 -1.72 -7.31 -3.72
CA TRP A 154 -1.82 -8.76 -3.83
C TRP A 154 -1.82 -9.46 -2.46
N LEU A 155 -0.99 -8.99 -1.51
CA LEU A 155 -1.00 -9.54 -0.14
C LEU A 155 -2.35 -9.38 0.56
N VAL A 156 -3.10 -8.33 0.19
CA VAL A 156 -4.45 -8.05 0.70
C VAL A 156 -5.53 -8.77 -0.10
N ALA A 157 -5.36 -8.92 -1.41
CA ALA A 157 -6.29 -9.60 -2.32
C ALA A 157 -5.49 -10.51 -3.25
N PRO A 158 -5.30 -11.80 -2.89
CA PRO A 158 -4.39 -12.72 -3.59
C PRO A 158 -5.00 -13.20 -4.90
N TRP A 159 -5.11 -12.29 -5.87
CA TRP A 159 -5.62 -12.53 -7.21
C TRP A 159 -4.80 -13.63 -7.89
N GLY A 160 -5.49 -14.55 -8.57
CA GLY A 160 -4.88 -15.75 -9.13
C GLY A 160 -5.09 -17.02 -8.29
N THR A 161 -5.65 -16.91 -7.09
CA THR A 161 -5.90 -18.09 -6.22
C THR A 161 -7.27 -18.74 -6.47
N GLY A 162 -8.11 -18.14 -7.33
CA GLY A 162 -9.37 -18.75 -7.75
C GLY A 162 -10.34 -18.96 -6.58
N PRO A 163 -11.04 -20.11 -6.53
CA PRO A 163 -12.06 -20.39 -5.52
C PRO A 163 -11.49 -20.86 -4.16
N ILE A 164 -10.17 -21.00 -4.03
CA ILE A 164 -9.54 -21.63 -2.86
C ILE A 164 -9.93 -20.93 -1.55
N ALA A 165 -9.84 -19.59 -1.52
CA ALA A 165 -10.18 -18.83 -0.32
C ALA A 165 -11.65 -19.03 0.09
N LYS A 166 -12.56 -19.02 -0.88
CA LYS A 166 -14.00 -19.20 -0.67
C LYS A 166 -14.37 -20.62 -0.25
N ALA A 167 -13.69 -21.64 -0.79
CA ALA A 167 -13.92 -23.02 -0.39
C ALA A 167 -13.56 -23.27 1.08
N ILE A 168 -12.54 -22.56 1.59
CA ILE A 168 -12.11 -22.66 2.98
C ILE A 168 -12.94 -21.74 3.89
N TYR A 169 -13.27 -20.55 3.40
CA TYR A 169 -14.01 -19.52 4.11
C TYR A 169 -15.16 -19.06 3.22
N PRO A 170 -16.39 -19.57 3.40
CA PRO A 170 -17.49 -19.35 2.44
C PRO A 170 -17.88 -17.88 2.23
N PHE A 171 -17.56 -17.02 3.20
CA PHE A 171 -17.78 -15.57 3.13
C PHE A 171 -16.72 -14.83 2.30
N MET A 172 -15.60 -15.46 1.95
CA MET A 172 -14.54 -14.83 1.15
C MET A 172 -14.92 -14.84 -0.34
N PRO A 173 -14.49 -13.83 -1.11
CA PRO A 173 -14.69 -13.81 -2.55
C PRO A 173 -13.79 -14.83 -3.26
N GLU A 174 -14.05 -15.03 -4.55
CA GLU A 174 -13.15 -15.74 -5.45
C GLU A 174 -12.14 -14.73 -6.03
N PHE A 175 -10.86 -15.09 -5.99
CA PHE A 175 -9.78 -14.19 -6.38
C PHE A 175 -9.30 -14.48 -7.80
N GLY A 176 -10.13 -14.16 -8.79
CA GLY A 176 -9.81 -14.31 -10.21
C GLY A 176 -9.77 -15.76 -10.70
N GLY A 177 -9.02 -16.03 -11.77
CA GLY A 177 -8.78 -17.39 -12.27
C GLY A 177 -7.72 -18.13 -11.45
N LEU A 178 -7.66 -19.46 -11.55
CA LEU A 178 -6.64 -20.27 -10.87
C LEU A 178 -5.31 -20.22 -11.65
N ALA A 179 -4.41 -19.35 -11.22
CA ALA A 179 -3.03 -19.19 -11.67
C ALA A 179 -2.01 -19.48 -10.55
N ALA A 180 -2.49 -19.99 -9.42
CA ALA A 180 -1.70 -20.46 -8.30
C ALA A 180 -1.64 -21.99 -8.29
N ASP A 181 -0.53 -22.53 -7.79
CA ASP A 181 -0.41 -23.95 -7.52
C ASP A 181 -1.29 -24.32 -6.31
N ALA A 182 -2.43 -24.94 -6.64
CA ALA A 182 -3.45 -25.29 -5.67
C ALA A 182 -2.97 -26.30 -4.61
N GLN A 183 -2.04 -27.20 -4.96
CA GLN A 183 -1.50 -28.18 -4.02
C GLN A 183 -0.68 -27.50 -2.93
N LYS A 184 0.16 -26.54 -3.31
CA LYS A 184 1.00 -25.76 -2.37
C LYS A 184 0.19 -24.93 -1.39
N LEU A 185 -0.91 -24.32 -1.87
CA LEU A 185 -1.82 -23.54 -1.03
C LEU A 185 -2.58 -24.40 -0.03
N VAL A 186 -2.97 -25.61 -0.43
CA VAL A 186 -3.64 -26.57 0.44
C VAL A 186 -2.69 -27.09 1.52
N ILE A 187 -1.45 -27.48 1.17
CA ILE A 187 -0.42 -27.91 2.14
C ILE A 187 -0.24 -26.84 3.23
N LEU A 188 -0.15 -25.58 2.83
CA LEU A 188 0.03 -24.46 3.75
C LEU A 188 -1.15 -24.33 4.73
N LYS A 189 -2.38 -24.57 4.27
CA LYS A 189 -3.57 -24.55 5.11
C LYS A 189 -3.63 -25.75 6.07
N ILE A 190 -3.24 -26.94 5.63
CA ILE A 190 -3.14 -28.14 6.49
C ILE A 190 -2.20 -27.85 7.64
N LEU A 191 -1.02 -27.30 7.34
CA LEU A 191 -0.05 -26.91 8.35
C LEU A 191 -0.62 -25.87 9.32
N ALA A 192 -1.49 -24.97 8.87
CA ALA A 192 -2.17 -24.01 9.73
C ALA A 192 -3.17 -24.61 10.71
N ILE A 193 -3.94 -25.58 10.25
CA ILE A 193 -4.87 -26.29 11.12
C ILE A 193 -4.10 -27.17 12.10
N ALA A 194 -3.11 -27.94 11.60
CA ALA A 194 -2.32 -28.86 12.41
C ALA A 194 -1.50 -28.17 13.51
N SER A 195 -1.00 -26.96 13.23
CA SER A 195 -0.22 -26.19 14.21
C SER A 195 -1.07 -25.24 15.08
N GLY A 196 -2.33 -25.00 14.71
CA GLY A 196 -3.18 -23.98 15.34
C GLY A 196 -2.67 -22.55 15.16
N MET A 197 -1.67 -22.33 14.30
CA MET A 197 -1.07 -21.02 14.05
C MET A 197 -1.69 -20.34 12.84
N PRO A 198 -1.71 -18.99 12.79
CA PRO A 198 -2.12 -18.28 11.59
C PRO A 198 -1.15 -18.58 10.44
N ILE A 199 -1.66 -18.65 9.20
CA ILE A 199 -0.89 -18.94 7.98
C ILE A 199 0.36 -18.06 7.88
N GLN A 200 0.26 -16.79 8.30
CA GLN A 200 1.38 -15.86 8.32
C GLN A 200 2.56 -16.36 9.18
N ALA A 201 2.30 -16.90 10.36
CA ALA A 201 3.34 -17.43 11.25
C ALA A 201 3.97 -18.73 10.69
N ILE A 202 3.22 -19.48 9.89
CA ILE A 202 3.67 -20.75 9.31
C ILE A 202 4.52 -20.53 8.09
N ILE A 203 4.11 -19.63 7.20
CA ILE A 203 4.92 -19.24 6.05
C ILE A 203 6.24 -18.64 6.53
N GLN A 204 6.29 -17.99 7.70
CA GLN A 204 7.56 -17.46 8.23
C GLN A 204 8.58 -18.54 8.60
N ASN A 205 8.16 -19.80 8.83
CA ASN A 205 9.10 -20.90 9.07
C ASN A 205 9.85 -21.24 7.76
N PRO A 206 11.19 -21.10 7.71
CA PRO A 206 11.96 -21.34 6.49
C PRO A 206 11.84 -22.76 5.92
N GLU A 207 11.65 -23.77 6.77
CA GLU A 207 11.49 -25.16 6.31
C GLU A 207 10.14 -25.35 5.61
N VAL A 208 9.07 -24.76 6.17
CA VAL A 208 7.74 -24.79 5.57
C VAL A 208 7.70 -23.97 4.29
N ALA A 209 8.26 -22.76 4.32
CA ALA A 209 8.38 -21.90 3.14
C ALA A 209 9.18 -22.57 2.01
N GLY A 210 10.22 -23.34 2.35
CA GLY A 210 10.99 -24.12 1.38
C GLY A 210 10.17 -25.23 0.71
N LYS A 211 9.25 -25.87 1.45
CA LYS A 211 8.35 -26.91 0.93
C LYS A 211 7.22 -26.33 0.08
N VAL A 212 6.64 -25.20 0.49
CA VAL A 212 5.61 -24.47 -0.28
C VAL A 212 6.25 -23.86 -1.53
N GLY A 213 7.38 -23.17 -1.39
CA GLY A 213 8.09 -22.53 -2.50
C GLY A 213 7.24 -21.50 -3.24
N VAL A 214 7.52 -21.33 -4.53
CA VAL A 214 6.79 -20.41 -5.41
C VAL A 214 5.33 -20.85 -5.60
N ILE A 215 4.40 -19.98 -5.24
CA ILE A 215 2.95 -20.25 -5.27
C ILE A 215 2.30 -19.85 -6.61
N LEU A 216 2.73 -18.75 -7.24
CA LEU A 216 2.15 -18.26 -8.49
C LEU A 216 2.93 -18.73 -9.71
N THR A 217 2.22 -19.26 -10.71
CA THR A 217 2.78 -19.67 -12.01
C THR A 217 2.85 -18.51 -13.00
N ASP A 218 2.01 -17.48 -12.82
CA ASP A 218 2.01 -16.25 -13.63
C ASP A 218 2.22 -15.00 -12.75
N PRO A 219 3.36 -14.31 -12.86
CA PRO A 219 3.66 -13.11 -12.07
C PRO A 219 2.80 -11.89 -12.45
N TYR A 220 2.22 -11.86 -13.65
CA TYR A 220 1.42 -10.73 -14.12
C TYR A 220 0.09 -10.61 -13.41
N VAL A 221 -0.46 -11.74 -12.92
CA VAL A 221 -1.72 -11.79 -12.19
C VAL A 221 -1.67 -10.96 -10.91
N ALA A 222 -0.50 -10.88 -10.26
CA ALA A 222 -0.32 -10.06 -9.08
C ALA A 222 -0.15 -8.57 -9.39
N ILE A 223 0.52 -8.24 -10.50
CA ILE A 223 0.76 -6.85 -10.92
C ILE A 223 -0.52 -6.19 -11.43
N PHE A 224 -1.32 -6.93 -12.20
CA PHE A 224 -2.51 -6.39 -12.88
C PHE A 224 -3.83 -6.79 -12.20
N ASN A 225 -3.81 -7.06 -10.89
CA ASN A 225 -5.06 -7.36 -10.20
C ASN A 225 -5.98 -6.12 -10.11
N PRO A 226 -7.31 -6.28 -10.22
CA PRO A 226 -8.24 -5.14 -10.22
C PRO A 226 -8.16 -4.26 -8.96
N PHE A 227 -7.82 -4.86 -7.82
CA PHE A 227 -7.70 -4.16 -6.54
C PHE A 227 -6.43 -3.28 -6.47
N ALA A 228 -5.35 -3.64 -7.19
CA ALA A 228 -4.08 -2.93 -7.16
C ALA A 228 -4.19 -1.50 -7.67
N ALA A 229 -4.96 -1.26 -8.73
CA ALA A 229 -5.11 0.08 -9.28
C ALA A 229 -5.79 1.03 -8.28
N ILE A 230 -6.92 0.61 -7.70
CA ILE A 230 -7.68 1.41 -6.73
C ILE A 230 -6.86 1.63 -5.45
N SER A 231 -6.23 0.56 -4.94
CA SER A 231 -5.37 0.60 -3.75
C SER A 231 -4.16 1.52 -3.95
N ALA A 232 -3.45 1.40 -5.07
CA ALA A 232 -2.31 2.25 -5.37
C ALA A 232 -2.71 3.72 -5.53
N LEU A 233 -3.79 4.01 -6.27
CA LEU A 233 -4.27 5.39 -6.46
C LEU A 233 -4.73 6.00 -5.13
N HIS A 234 -5.48 5.25 -4.32
CA HIS A 234 -5.92 5.69 -3.00
C HIS A 234 -4.72 6.03 -2.10
N ALA A 235 -3.75 5.13 -2.00
CA ALA A 235 -2.57 5.29 -1.14
C ALA A 235 -1.68 6.44 -1.61
N LEU A 236 -1.44 6.56 -2.92
CA LEU A 236 -0.63 7.64 -3.50
C LEU A 236 -1.28 9.00 -3.28
N PHE A 237 -2.57 9.16 -3.59
CA PHE A 237 -3.26 10.44 -3.39
C PHE A 237 -3.40 10.78 -1.90
N ALA A 238 -3.52 9.78 -1.01
CA ALA A 238 -3.46 10.01 0.43
C ALA A 238 -2.07 10.55 0.83
N ALA A 239 -0.99 9.93 0.35
CA ALA A 239 0.37 10.39 0.60
C ALA A 239 0.63 11.81 0.05
N PHE A 240 0.14 12.11 -1.17
CA PHE A 240 0.19 13.45 -1.75
C PHE A 240 -0.52 14.46 -0.84
N SER A 241 -1.72 14.12 -0.37
CA SER A 241 -2.53 14.97 0.50
C SER A 241 -1.83 15.23 1.83
N VAL A 242 -1.23 14.20 2.45
CA VAL A 242 -0.46 14.33 3.69
C VAL A 242 0.74 15.25 3.49
N GLY A 243 1.57 15.01 2.46
CA GLY A 243 2.76 15.84 2.19
C GLY A 243 2.42 17.32 1.90
N VAL A 244 1.38 17.57 1.10
CA VAL A 244 0.91 18.94 0.84
C VAL A 244 0.34 19.59 2.11
N SER A 245 -0.37 18.83 2.94
CA SER A 245 -0.91 19.32 4.22
C SER A 245 0.20 19.70 5.20
N ILE A 246 1.29 18.93 5.26
CA ILE A 246 2.48 19.26 6.06
C ILE A 246 3.11 20.56 5.57
N ALA A 247 3.24 20.75 4.25
CA ALA A 247 3.75 22.01 3.69
C ALA A 247 2.83 23.19 4.04
N LEU A 248 1.52 23.03 3.88
CA LEU A 248 0.52 24.05 4.23
C LEU A 248 0.59 24.41 5.71
N LEU A 249 0.67 23.42 6.60
CA LEU A 249 0.81 23.62 8.03
C LEU A 249 2.08 24.43 8.34
N ALA A 250 3.22 24.04 7.77
CA ALA A 250 4.49 24.73 7.98
C ALA A 250 4.43 26.21 7.55
N PHE A 251 3.88 26.50 6.37
CA PHE A 251 3.73 27.89 5.91
C PHE A 251 2.73 28.69 6.73
N SER A 252 1.62 28.08 7.13
CA SER A 252 0.59 28.72 7.95
C SER A 252 1.13 29.09 9.33
N LEU A 253 1.85 28.17 9.98
CA LEU A 253 2.50 28.42 11.27
C LEU A 253 3.56 29.52 11.17
N ARG A 254 4.42 29.48 10.14
CA ARG A 254 5.43 30.53 9.93
C ARG A 254 4.83 31.89 9.61
N TYR A 255 3.67 31.94 8.96
CA TYR A 255 2.94 33.18 8.76
C TYR A 255 2.33 33.68 10.07
N TYR A 256 1.71 32.79 10.86
CA TYR A 256 1.11 33.13 12.15
C TYR A 256 2.13 33.68 13.15
N THR A 257 3.34 33.09 13.21
CA THR A 257 4.37 33.50 14.17
C THR A 257 5.23 34.66 13.68
N GLY A 258 5.55 34.71 12.38
CA GLY A 258 6.51 35.69 11.83
C GLY A 258 5.89 36.81 10.97
N GLY A 259 4.64 36.68 10.52
CA GLY A 259 3.94 37.69 9.72
C GLY A 259 4.45 37.91 8.29
N GLU A 260 5.48 37.18 7.83
CA GLU A 260 6.04 37.35 6.49
C GLU A 260 5.03 37.00 5.39
N LYS A 261 4.71 37.98 4.52
CA LYS A 261 3.77 37.81 3.40
C LYS A 261 4.14 36.69 2.43
N ARG A 262 5.44 36.37 2.29
CA ARG A 262 5.93 35.24 1.50
C ARG A 262 5.32 33.91 1.96
N ASN A 263 5.22 33.68 3.26
CA ASN A 263 4.64 32.45 3.81
C ASN A 263 3.14 32.37 3.50
N LEU A 264 2.42 33.49 3.54
CA LEU A 264 1.01 33.55 3.12
C LEU A 264 0.85 33.24 1.62
N LYS A 265 1.72 33.78 0.76
CA LYS A 265 1.72 33.46 -0.68
C LYS A 265 1.91 31.96 -0.90
N ALA A 266 2.85 31.34 -0.18
CA ALA A 266 3.12 29.91 -0.26
C ALA A 266 1.95 29.05 0.26
N ALA A 267 1.39 29.43 1.41
CA ALA A 267 0.21 28.78 1.98
C ALA A 267 -0.96 28.80 1.00
N LYS A 268 -1.24 29.94 0.33
CA LYS A 268 -2.29 30.01 -0.70
C LYS A 268 -2.08 29.05 -1.86
N VAL A 269 -0.84 28.84 -2.30
CA VAL A 269 -0.52 27.85 -3.34
C VAL A 269 -0.78 26.44 -2.83
N ALA A 270 -0.25 26.09 -1.65
CA ALA A 270 -0.49 24.79 -1.04
C ALA A 270 -1.98 24.51 -0.79
N SER A 271 -2.75 25.52 -0.37
CA SER A 271 -4.21 25.46 -0.19
C SER A 271 -4.95 25.11 -1.48
N LEU A 272 -4.54 25.66 -2.63
CA LEU A 272 -5.14 25.31 -3.91
C LEU A 272 -4.82 23.87 -4.32
N VAL A 273 -3.58 23.43 -4.10
CA VAL A 273 -3.16 22.06 -4.40
C VAL A 273 -3.92 21.05 -3.53
N ILE A 274 -3.97 21.27 -2.21
CA ILE A 274 -4.68 20.36 -1.29
C ILE A 274 -6.18 20.36 -1.56
N LEU A 275 -6.79 21.49 -1.94
CA LEU A 275 -8.20 21.54 -2.29
C LEU A 275 -8.52 20.58 -3.45
N VAL A 276 -7.71 20.60 -4.51
CA VAL A 276 -7.88 19.68 -5.65
C VAL A 276 -7.71 18.23 -5.20
N LEU A 277 -6.68 17.94 -4.40
CA LEU A 277 -6.46 16.58 -3.88
C LEU A 277 -7.61 16.12 -2.98
N PHE A 278 -8.16 16.98 -2.13
CA PHE A 278 -9.26 16.67 -1.22
C PHE A 278 -10.61 16.48 -1.94
N LEU A 279 -10.76 17.03 -3.15
CA LEU A 279 -11.93 16.79 -3.99
C LEU A 279 -11.86 15.48 -4.77
N ILE A 280 -10.69 14.83 -4.81
CA ILE A 280 -10.47 13.57 -5.55
C ILE A 280 -10.24 12.42 -4.57
N GLN A 281 -9.36 12.60 -3.59
CA GLN A 281 -8.87 11.54 -2.72
C GLN A 281 -9.98 10.93 -1.86
N PRO A 282 -10.69 11.65 -0.98
CA PRO A 282 -11.71 11.02 -0.14
C PRO A 282 -13.00 10.66 -0.90
N THR A 283 -13.41 11.51 -1.85
CA THR A 283 -14.70 11.42 -2.56
C THR A 283 -14.73 10.36 -3.65
N ILE A 284 -13.63 10.20 -4.40
CA ILE A 284 -13.55 9.29 -5.54
C ILE A 284 -12.71 8.08 -5.14
N LEU A 285 -11.43 8.30 -4.84
CA LEU A 285 -10.49 7.21 -4.57
C LEU A 285 -10.76 6.54 -3.22
N GLY A 286 -11.28 7.29 -2.24
CA GLY A 286 -11.70 6.79 -0.94
C GLY A 286 -12.92 5.90 -1.03
N HIS A 287 -13.93 6.34 -1.77
CA HIS A 287 -15.14 5.57 -2.02
C HIS A 287 -14.85 4.25 -2.73
N PHE A 288 -14.16 4.28 -3.88
CA PHE A 288 -13.82 3.05 -4.61
C PHE A 288 -12.92 2.11 -3.81
N MET A 289 -12.01 2.65 -2.98
CA MET A 289 -11.22 1.81 -2.08
C MET A 289 -12.09 1.15 -1.01
N GLY A 290 -13.10 1.86 -0.49
CA GLY A 290 -14.09 1.31 0.43
C GLY A 290 -14.86 0.14 -0.19
N GLU A 291 -15.39 0.32 -1.39
CA GLU A 291 -16.05 -0.75 -2.16
C GLU A 291 -15.10 -1.94 -2.39
N GLY A 292 -13.86 -1.69 -2.78
CA GLY A 292 -12.84 -2.74 -2.95
C GLY A 292 -12.54 -3.50 -1.66
N VAL A 293 -12.56 -2.84 -0.49
CA VAL A 293 -12.39 -3.51 0.81
C VAL A 293 -13.60 -4.38 1.14
N VAL A 294 -14.81 -3.89 0.89
CA VAL A 294 -16.05 -4.65 1.08
C VAL A 294 -16.04 -5.94 0.26
N GLU A 295 -15.65 -5.84 -1.01
CA GLU A 295 -15.64 -6.98 -1.94
C GLU A 295 -14.50 -7.95 -1.66
N MET A 296 -13.27 -7.42 -1.50
CA MET A 296 -12.07 -8.26 -1.41
C MET A 296 -11.76 -8.74 0.01
N ASN A 297 -12.23 -8.01 1.03
CA ASN A 297 -11.87 -8.20 2.44
C ASN A 297 -13.06 -7.96 3.38
N PRO A 298 -14.13 -8.78 3.30
CA PRO A 298 -15.37 -8.58 4.06
C PRO A 298 -15.15 -8.61 5.58
N THR A 299 -14.19 -9.39 6.07
CA THR A 299 -13.82 -9.41 7.50
C THR A 299 -13.18 -8.10 7.96
N LYS A 300 -12.37 -7.46 7.11
CA LYS A 300 -11.79 -6.15 7.39
C LYS A 300 -12.89 -5.09 7.45
N PHE A 301 -13.82 -5.13 6.52
CA PHE A 301 -14.97 -4.22 6.52
C PHE A 301 -15.83 -4.40 7.78
N ALA A 302 -16.18 -5.65 8.14
CA ALA A 302 -16.93 -5.93 9.36
C ALA A 302 -16.21 -5.43 10.62
N MET A 303 -14.88 -5.53 10.70
CA MET A 303 -14.09 -4.95 11.78
C MET A 303 -14.14 -3.42 11.81
N MET A 304 -14.03 -2.77 10.64
CA MET A 304 -14.09 -1.30 10.53
C MET A 304 -15.44 -0.76 11.01
N GLU A 305 -16.52 -1.47 10.69
CA GLU A 305 -17.88 -1.10 11.10
C GLU A 305 -18.27 -1.64 12.49
N ASN A 306 -17.35 -2.33 13.19
CA ASN A 306 -17.61 -3.01 14.47
C ASN A 306 -18.85 -3.93 14.40
N ALA A 307 -19.04 -4.59 13.26
CA ALA A 307 -20.16 -5.47 12.95
C ALA A 307 -19.99 -6.85 13.61
N LYS A 308 -20.15 -6.91 14.94
CA LYS A 308 -20.18 -8.21 15.65
C LYS A 308 -21.36 -9.05 15.22
N GLU A 309 -22.52 -8.42 15.10
CA GLU A 309 -23.75 -8.97 14.56
C GLU A 309 -24.15 -8.19 13.31
N THR A 310 -24.83 -8.85 12.38
CA THR A 310 -25.34 -8.25 11.15
C THR A 310 -26.39 -7.20 11.50
N PHE A 311 -26.19 -5.97 11.03
CA PHE A 311 -27.07 -4.85 11.35
C PHE A 311 -27.44 -4.05 10.11
N TYR A 312 -28.51 -3.27 10.23
CA TYR A 312 -28.97 -2.39 9.16
C TYR A 312 -28.56 -0.94 9.43
N ASN A 313 -27.85 -0.33 8.47
CA ASN A 313 -27.59 1.10 8.47
C ASN A 313 -27.63 1.63 7.03
N PRO A 314 -28.65 2.42 6.66
CA PRO A 314 -28.86 2.83 5.27
C PRO A 314 -27.77 3.78 4.76
N MET A 315 -27.12 4.54 5.65
CA MET A 315 -26.05 5.46 5.26
C MET A 315 -24.77 4.71 4.94
N ILE A 316 -24.37 3.78 5.82
CA ILE A 316 -23.18 2.95 5.60
C ILE A 316 -23.41 2.05 4.38
N ALA A 317 -24.59 1.44 4.27
CA ALA A 317 -24.94 0.55 3.17
C ALA A 317 -24.96 1.27 1.81
N LEU A 318 -25.48 2.50 1.76
CA LEU A 318 -25.43 3.32 0.54
C LEU A 318 -23.98 3.61 0.11
N VAL A 319 -23.10 3.94 1.05
CA VAL A 319 -21.70 4.28 0.75
C VAL A 319 -20.85 3.05 0.43
N ALA A 320 -21.12 1.92 1.09
CA ALA A 320 -20.34 0.69 0.97
C ALA A 320 -20.79 -0.20 -0.20
N TYR A 321 -22.08 -0.20 -0.53
CA TYR A 321 -22.67 -1.12 -1.51
C TYR A 321 -23.43 -0.42 -2.64
N GLY A 322 -23.69 0.89 -2.54
CA GLY A 322 -24.61 1.59 -3.45
C GLY A 322 -26.09 1.26 -3.22
N ASP A 323 -26.41 0.41 -2.23
CA ASP A 323 -27.77 -0.02 -1.90
C ASP A 323 -28.05 0.24 -0.42
N PRO A 324 -28.89 1.24 -0.07
CA PRO A 324 -29.20 1.56 1.32
C PRO A 324 -30.00 0.44 2.01
N SER A 325 -30.60 -0.49 1.26
CA SER A 325 -31.40 -1.59 1.79
C SER A 325 -30.56 -2.82 2.19
N ARG A 326 -29.30 -2.87 1.78
CA ARG A 326 -28.42 -4.01 2.04
C ARG A 326 -27.88 -3.99 3.49
N PRO A 327 -28.01 -5.08 4.27
CA PRO A 327 -27.47 -5.12 5.63
C PRO A 327 -25.93 -5.14 5.63
N ILE A 328 -25.34 -4.59 6.69
CA ILE A 328 -23.92 -4.72 6.98
C ILE A 328 -23.69 -6.10 7.58
N VAL A 329 -23.01 -6.97 6.82
CA VAL A 329 -22.76 -8.35 7.23
C VAL A 329 -21.75 -8.38 8.38
N GLY A 330 -22.14 -8.99 9.49
CA GLY A 330 -21.34 -9.10 10.69
C GLY A 330 -20.66 -10.47 10.84
N PHE A 331 -19.90 -10.61 11.92
CA PHE A 331 -19.19 -11.86 12.26
C PHE A 331 -20.15 -13.02 12.56
N ASP A 332 -21.35 -12.75 13.04
CA ASP A 332 -22.41 -13.76 13.25
C ASP A 332 -22.78 -14.51 11.96
N GLU A 333 -22.83 -13.82 10.83
CA GLU A 333 -23.15 -14.41 9.53
C GLU A 333 -21.94 -15.18 8.98
N PHE A 334 -20.73 -14.66 9.14
CA PHE A 334 -19.50 -15.36 8.76
C PHE A 334 -19.35 -16.68 9.54
N GLU A 335 -19.63 -16.66 10.84
CA GLU A 335 -19.65 -17.85 11.69
C GLU A 335 -20.73 -18.83 11.24
N ARG A 336 -21.94 -18.35 10.94
CA ARG A 336 -23.03 -19.19 10.42
C ARG A 336 -22.67 -19.88 9.11
N GLN A 337 -22.02 -19.16 8.20
CA GLN A 337 -21.56 -19.70 6.92
C GLN A 337 -20.47 -20.77 7.13
N CYS A 338 -19.51 -20.54 8.03
CA CYS A 338 -18.55 -21.58 8.40
C CYS A 338 -19.22 -22.82 9.01
N ASN A 339 -20.15 -22.62 9.96
CA ASN A 339 -20.87 -23.71 10.60
C ASN A 339 -21.76 -24.49 9.62
N SER A 340 -22.20 -23.87 8.52
CA SER A 340 -22.97 -24.54 7.47
C SER A 340 -22.18 -25.61 6.70
N LEU A 341 -20.85 -25.58 6.78
CA LEU A 341 -19.98 -26.63 6.23
C LEU A 341 -20.04 -27.93 7.05
N GLY A 342 -20.64 -27.92 8.24
CA GLY A 342 -20.74 -29.09 9.12
C GLY A 342 -19.35 -29.60 9.55
N ASP A 343 -19.20 -30.93 9.58
CA ASP A 343 -17.95 -31.59 9.94
C ASP A 343 -17.03 -31.83 8.72
N ALA A 344 -17.20 -31.06 7.63
CA ALA A 344 -16.39 -31.22 6.42
C ALA A 344 -14.89 -31.06 6.72
N GLU A 345 -14.10 -32.07 6.37
CA GLU A 345 -12.66 -32.00 6.51
C GLU A 345 -12.05 -31.25 5.33
N LEU A 346 -10.81 -30.77 5.49
CA LEU A 346 -10.11 -30.06 4.42
C LEU A 346 -9.96 -30.93 3.15
N GLY A 347 -9.89 -32.26 3.32
CA GLY A 347 -9.88 -33.24 2.22
C GLY A 347 -11.15 -33.18 1.38
N ASP A 348 -12.31 -33.06 2.02
CA ASP A 348 -13.60 -32.95 1.34
C ASP A 348 -13.71 -31.63 0.56
N LEU A 349 -13.27 -30.53 1.19
CA LEU A 349 -13.28 -29.20 0.58
C LEU A 349 -12.29 -29.09 -0.58
N ALA A 350 -11.12 -29.70 -0.48
CA ALA A 350 -10.14 -29.75 -1.56
C ALA A 350 -10.58 -30.69 -2.70
N GLY A 351 -11.22 -31.81 -2.38
CA GLY A 351 -11.82 -32.72 -3.35
C GLY A 351 -12.90 -32.04 -4.20
N GLN A 352 -13.71 -31.16 -3.60
CA GLN A 352 -14.69 -30.33 -4.33
C GLN A 352 -14.04 -29.37 -5.33
N LEU A 353 -12.79 -28.99 -5.11
CA LEU A 353 -11.99 -28.17 -6.02
C LEU A 353 -11.18 -28.99 -7.04
N GLY A 354 -11.34 -30.31 -7.07
CA GLY A 354 -10.55 -31.20 -7.92
C GLY A 354 -9.07 -31.33 -7.50
N ILE A 355 -8.75 -30.99 -6.25
CA ILE A 355 -7.39 -31.04 -5.70
C ILE A 355 -7.23 -32.39 -4.97
N THR A 356 -6.35 -33.25 -5.46
CA THR A 356 -6.04 -34.53 -4.82
C THR A 356 -5.06 -34.33 -3.66
N MET A 357 -5.41 -34.86 -2.49
CA MET A 357 -4.60 -34.81 -1.25
C MET A 357 -3.44 -35.82 -1.22
N ASP A 358 -3.29 -36.64 -2.26
CA ASP A 358 -2.27 -37.68 -2.37
C ASP A 358 -1.00 -37.14 -3.04
N ALA A 359 -0.15 -36.41 -2.30
CA ALA A 359 1.22 -36.09 -2.72
C ALA A 359 2.17 -35.91 -1.52
#